data_AF-A0A968X9V1-F1
#
_entry.id   AF-A0A968X9V1-F1
#
_cell.length_a   1.000
_cell.length_b   1.000
_cell.length_c   1.000
_cell.angle_alpha   90.00
_cell.angle_beta   90.00
_cell.angle_gamma   90.00
#
_symmetry.space_group_name_H-M   'P 1'
#
loop_
_entity.id
_entity.type
_entity.pdbx_description
1 polymer ?
#
loop_
_entity_poly.entity_id
_entity_poly.type
_entity_poly.pdbx_seq_one_letter_code
_entity_poly.pdbx_strand_id
1 'polypeptide(L)' 'MGTALLNTLVTAVPGTISLSVAAGNPAVRLYQRFGFAIVSDHDGSLILKRN' A
#
# COMPACT_ATOMS: atom_id res chain seq x y z
N MET A 1 -13.42 8.80 5.31
CA MET A 1 -14.17 7.84 4.48
C MET A 1 -13.32 7.08 3.45
N GLY A 2 -12.19 7.62 2.94
CA GLY A 2 -11.43 6.97 1.86
C GLY A 2 -10.67 5.67 2.18
N THR A 3 -10.55 5.27 3.45
CA THR A 3 -9.71 4.13 3.86
C THR A 3 -10.50 2.89 4.26
N ALA A 4 -11.84 2.97 4.30
CA ALA A 4 -12.70 1.88 4.71
C ALA A 4 -12.55 0.67 3.77
N LEU A 5 -12.48 0.92 2.46
CA LEU A 5 -12.29 -0.11 1.44
C LEU A 5 -10.93 -0.82 1.57
N LEU A 6 -9.87 -0.04 1.79
CA LEU A 6 -8.53 -0.59 1.99
C LEU A 6 -8.48 -1.44 3.26
N ASN A 7 -9.12 -0.97 4.34
CA ASN A 7 -9.21 -1.73 5.59
C ASN A 7 -9.97 -3.05 5.39
N THR A 8 -11.12 -3.02 4.73
CA THR A 8 -11.91 -4.24 4.48
C THR A 8 -11.15 -5.23 3.60
N LEU A 9 -10.44 -4.75 2.57
CA LEU A 9 -9.65 -5.61 1.69
C LEU A 9 -8.52 -6.29 2.46
N VAL A 10 -7.79 -5.50 3.24
CA VAL A 10 -6.67 -5.95 4.07
C VAL A 10 -7.09 -6.99 5.11
N THR A 11 -8.31 -6.89 5.64
CA THR A 11 -8.84 -7.87 6.61
C THR A 11 -9.44 -9.11 5.95
N ALA A 12 -9.96 -8.99 4.72
CA ALA A 12 -10.67 -10.06 4.04
C ALA A 12 -9.77 -10.96 3.19
N VAL A 13 -8.62 -10.46 2.74
CA VAL A 13 -7.71 -11.20 1.85
C VAL A 13 -6.53 -11.78 2.64
N PRO A 14 -6.49 -13.10 2.89
CA PRO A 14 -5.29 -13.74 3.40
C PRO A 14 -4.22 -13.82 2.30
N GLY A 15 -2.99 -13.38 2.61
CA GLY A 15 -1.84 -13.49 1.73
C GLY A 15 -1.17 -12.17 1.39
N THR A 16 -0.28 -12.21 0.39
CA THR A 16 0.52 -11.05 0.01
C THR A 16 -0.27 -10.05 -0.84
N ILE A 17 -0.34 -8.79 -0.39
CA ILE A 17 -0.92 -7.69 -1.17
C ILE A 17 0.22 -6.77 -1.62
N SER A 18 0.29 -6.51 -2.93
CA SER A 18 1.26 -5.58 -3.53
C SER A 18 0.52 -4.44 -4.25
N LEU A 19 0.98 -3.20 -4.09
CA LEU A 19 0.43 -2.03 -4.77
C LEU A 19 1.53 -1.11 -5.27
N SER A 20 1.31 -0.50 -6.43
CA SER A 20 2.20 0.48 -7.05
C SER A 20 1.61 1.87 -6.86
N VAL A 21 2.41 2.83 -6.38
CA VAL A 21 1.95 4.20 -6.18
C VAL A 21 3.06 5.19 -6.51
N ALA A 22 2.71 6.33 -7.10
CA ALA A 22 3.69 7.38 -7.39
C ALA A 22 4.47 7.80 -6.12
N ALA A 23 5.78 7.99 -6.25
CA ALA A 23 6.68 8.32 -5.14
C ALA A 23 6.34 9.64 -4.44
N GLY A 24 5.69 10.57 -5.16
CA GLY A 24 5.17 11.83 -4.62
C GLY A 24 3.77 11.74 -4.00
N ASN A 25 3.15 10.55 -3.94
CA ASN A 25 1.78 10.43 -3.45
C ASN A 25 1.73 10.53 -1.91
N PRO A 26 1.02 11.51 -1.32
CA PRO A 26 0.92 11.64 0.14
C PRO A 26 0.23 10.46 0.82
N ALA A 27 -0.51 9.63 0.06
CA ALA A 27 -1.13 8.40 0.53
C ALA A 27 -0.11 7.30 0.87
N VAL A 28 1.17 7.41 0.49
CA VAL A 28 2.24 6.47 0.89
C VAL A 28 2.27 6.30 2.42
N ARG A 29 2.15 7.41 3.16
CA ARG A 29 2.06 7.39 4.64
C ARG A 29 0.85 6.61 5.15
N LEU A 30 -0.24 6.60 4.40
CA LEU A 30 -1.44 5.83 4.75
C LEU A 30 -1.16 4.33 4.58
N TYR A 31 -0.62 3.92 3.44
CA TYR A 31 -0.32 2.51 3.19
C TYR A 31 0.67 1.96 4.22
N GLN A 32 1.68 2.73 4.61
CA GLN A 32 2.58 2.37 5.70
C GLN A 32 1.84 2.12 7.03
N ARG A 33 0.85 2.95 7.37
CA ARG A 33 -0.01 2.73 8.57
C ARG A 33 -0.86 1.47 8.48
N PHE A 34 -1.22 1.04 7.27
CA PHE A 34 -1.92 -0.22 7.03
C PHE A 34 -0.99 -1.45 6.96
N GLY A 35 0.30 -1.28 7.25
CA GLY A 35 1.27 -2.38 7.30
C GLY A 35 1.91 -2.72 5.96
N PHE A 36 1.81 -1.85 4.96
CA PHE A 36 2.53 -2.00 3.70
C PHE A 36 3.94 -1.42 3.83
N ALA A 37 4.95 -2.19 3.45
CA ALA A 37 6.34 -1.76 3.39
C ALA A 37 6.74 -1.47 1.94
N ILE A 38 7.57 -0.44 1.72
CA ILE A 38 8.15 -0.17 0.39
C ILE A 38 9.19 -1.26 0.13
N VAL A 39 9.03 -1.97 -0.99
CA VAL A 39 9.95 -3.05 -1.41
C VAL A 39 10.72 -2.72 -2.68
N SER A 40 10.28 -1.72 -3.44
CA SER A 40 10.99 -1.24 -4.62
C SER A 40 10.62 0.20 -4.94
N ASP A 41 11.51 0.90 -5.62
CA ASP A 41 11.32 2.19 -6.28
C ASP A 41 11.75 1.99 -7.74
N HIS A 42 10.85 2.32 -8.68
CA HIS A 42 11.18 2.30 -10.10
C HIS A 42 10.45 3.42 -10.84
N ASP A 43 11.20 4.24 -11.58
CA ASP A 43 10.67 5.26 -12.51
C ASP A 43 9.65 6.20 -11.86
N GLY A 44 9.90 6.61 -10.60
CA GLY A 44 8.99 7.49 -9.86
C GLY A 44 7.75 6.79 -9.30
N SER A 45 7.69 5.45 -9.32
CA SER A 45 6.68 4.64 -8.64
C SER A 45 7.30 3.79 -7.54
N LEU A 46 6.65 3.80 -6.38
CA LEU A 46 6.95 2.96 -5.23
C LEU A 46 6.09 1.70 -5.30
N ILE A 47 6.75 0.55 -5.17
CA ILE A 47 6.07 -0.72 -4.95
C ILE A 47 6.02 -0.97 -3.45
N LEU A 48 4.81 -1.11 -2.93
CA LEU A 48 4.55 -1.44 -1.55
C LEU A 48 3.99 -2.85 -1.44
N LYS A 49 4.44 -3.60 -0.44
CA LYS A 49 4.04 -4.98 -0.20
C LYS A 49 3.72 -5.20 1.27
N ARG A 50 2.68 -5.99 1.51
CA ARG A 50 2.31 -6.53 2.82
C ARG A 50 2.27 -8.06 2.71
N ASN A 51 2.89 -8.74 3.67
CA ASN A 51 2.88 -10.20 3.81
C ASN A 51 1.82 -10.64 4.81
#